data_AF-A0A3Q8CTE4-F1
#
_entry.id   AF-A0A3Q8CTE4-F1
#
_cell.length_a   1.000
_cell.length_b   1.000
_cell.length_c   1.000
_cell.angle_alpha   90.00
_cell.angle_beta   90.00
_cell.angle_gamma   90.00
#
_symmetry.space_group_name_H-M   'P 1'
#
loop_
_entity.id
_entity.type
_entity.pdbx_description
1 polymer ?
#
loop_
_entity_poly.entity_id
_entity_poly.type
_entity_poly.pdbx_seq_one_letter_code
_entity_poly.pdbx_strand_id
1 'polypeptide(L)'
;MKRKLLFAIIIILLGCTSSWGVVHGASTKKAGFKKTDIPTFFIHGYGSSYRAERYMVNSATENGVTNTVVRANVRRNGSIRILHSSRWTDQSYNPLIEVNFIANHNRNYPRYAFWFGKVLKQLQSQHHFTKYNVVAHSLGNLDLMYYLLGHEKKTAQLVHQVDIAGPFDGSNIDGFRFPDNKLAADSRPQKMSDFYHFFLNRKENYPINQVHVLNIYGNLDNGSNSDGRVSTTSARSLKYLIGNRAKSYHQVEFKGWDAQHHMLRQNPQVSQKIIEFVWGRAKDNAS
;
A
#
# COMPACT_ATOMS: atom_id res chain seq x y z
N MET A 1 55.35 -43.11 41.87
CA MET A 1 54.88 -43.92 40.71
C MET A 1 53.53 -43.41 40.25
N LYS A 2 53.29 -43.44 38.93
CA LYS A 2 52.03 -43.17 38.18
C LYS A 2 51.96 -41.81 37.44
N ARG A 3 52.51 -41.87 36.22
CA ARG A 3 51.93 -41.50 34.92
C ARG A 3 51.49 -40.04 34.68
N LYS A 4 52.31 -39.39 33.86
CA LYS A 4 51.93 -38.35 32.88
C LYS A 4 50.67 -38.80 32.11
N LEU A 5 49.69 -37.91 31.96
CA LEU A 5 48.79 -37.92 30.80
C LEU A 5 48.47 -36.45 30.46
N LEU A 6 48.82 -36.07 29.23
CA LEU A 6 48.48 -34.78 28.64
C LEU A 6 46.95 -34.66 28.54
N PHE A 7 46.40 -33.53 28.98
CA PHE A 7 45.08 -33.08 28.54
C PHE A 7 45.29 -32.07 27.41
N ALA A 8 44.91 -32.48 26.21
CA ALA A 8 44.80 -31.60 25.05
C ALA A 8 43.66 -30.60 25.30
N ILE A 9 43.99 -29.30 25.31
CA ILE A 9 43.00 -28.23 25.31
C ILE A 9 42.54 -28.07 23.86
N ILE A 10 41.35 -28.57 23.56
CA ILE A 10 40.65 -28.32 22.29
C ILE A 10 39.96 -26.96 22.43
N ILE A 11 40.57 -25.92 21.86
CA ILE A 11 39.95 -24.60 21.68
C ILE A 11 38.96 -24.73 20.52
N ILE A 12 37.67 -24.90 20.83
CA ILE A 12 36.60 -24.74 19.84
C ILE A 12 36.36 -23.23 19.68
N LEU A 13 37.04 -22.65 18.69
CA LEU A 13 36.69 -21.36 18.10
C LEU A 13 35.40 -21.54 17.27
N LEU A 14 34.25 -21.49 17.93
CA LEU A 14 32.98 -21.25 17.25
C LEU A 14 32.95 -19.76 16.89
N GLY A 15 33.36 -19.47 15.65
CA GLY A 15 33.19 -18.19 15.02
C GLY A 15 31.71 -17.82 14.95
N CYS A 16 31.26 -17.02 15.92
CA CYS A 16 30.08 -16.19 15.76
C CYS A 16 30.43 -15.04 14.80
N THR A 17 30.54 -15.37 13.51
CA THR A 17 30.36 -14.37 12.46
C THR A 17 28.87 -14.12 12.37
N SER A 18 28.42 -13.03 12.97
CA SER A 18 27.08 -12.47 12.78
C SER A 18 26.93 -12.04 11.32
N SER A 19 26.62 -13.00 10.45
CA SER A 19 26.15 -12.74 9.10
C SER A 19 24.78 -12.11 9.23
N TRP A 20 24.71 -10.78 9.11
CA TRP A 20 23.48 -10.08 8.77
C TRP A 20 23.06 -10.60 7.39
N GLY A 21 22.29 -11.68 7.41
CA GLY A 21 21.67 -12.24 6.22
C GLY A 21 20.73 -11.17 5.66
N VAL A 22 21.15 -10.56 4.56
CA VAL A 22 20.23 -9.93 3.63
C VAL A 22 19.22 -11.01 3.27
N VAL A 23 18.01 -10.91 3.82
CA VAL A 23 16.88 -11.74 3.38
C VAL A 23 16.61 -11.33 1.95
N HIS A 24 17.26 -12.02 1.03
CA HIS A 24 16.95 -11.94 -0.39
C HIS A 24 15.51 -12.41 -0.52
N GLY A 25 14.61 -11.49 -0.86
CA GLY A 25 13.23 -11.82 -1.15
C GLY A 25 13.19 -13.01 -2.10
N ALA A 26 12.30 -13.97 -1.83
CA ALA A 26 12.16 -15.17 -2.61
C ALA A 26 12.20 -14.83 -4.11
N SER A 27 13.27 -15.26 -4.78
CA SER A 27 13.46 -15.04 -6.21
C SER A 27 12.38 -15.84 -6.93
N THR A 28 11.30 -15.17 -7.29
CA THR A 28 10.42 -15.70 -8.32
C THR A 28 11.22 -15.66 -9.62
N LYS A 29 11.37 -16.81 -10.30
CA LYS A 29 11.85 -16.87 -11.70
C LYS A 29 11.21 -15.69 -12.43
N LYS A 30 11.99 -14.81 -13.09
CA LYS A 30 11.53 -13.65 -13.88
C LYS A 30 10.21 -13.96 -14.60
N ALA A 31 9.09 -13.78 -13.91
CA ALA A 31 7.78 -14.03 -14.46
C ALA A 31 7.57 -12.82 -15.36
N GLY A 32 7.37 -13.03 -16.66
CA GLY A 32 7.19 -11.90 -17.56
C GLY A 32 5.90 -11.16 -17.19
N PHE A 33 5.98 -10.10 -16.38
CA PHE A 33 4.82 -9.28 -16.05
C PHE A 33 4.25 -8.62 -17.30
N LYS A 34 2.96 -8.30 -17.29
CA LYS A 34 2.35 -7.54 -18.38
C LYS A 34 2.96 -6.13 -18.36
N LYS A 35 3.68 -5.77 -19.41
CA LYS A 35 4.17 -4.40 -19.60
C LYS A 35 3.03 -3.54 -20.13
N THR A 36 2.73 -2.44 -19.43
CA THR A 36 1.67 -1.50 -19.80
C THR A 36 2.18 -0.06 -19.64
N ASP A 37 1.43 0.89 -20.19
CA ASP A 37 1.60 2.32 -19.97
C ASP A 37 0.89 2.82 -18.69
N ILE A 38 0.25 1.92 -17.92
CA ILE A 38 -0.58 2.25 -16.75
C ILE A 38 0.33 2.59 -15.55
N PRO A 39 0.42 3.86 -15.12
CA PRO A 39 1.17 4.21 -13.93
C PRO A 39 0.53 3.68 -12.65
N THR A 40 1.37 3.34 -11.68
CA THR A 40 0.94 2.96 -10.33
C THR A 40 1.44 3.96 -9.30
N PHE A 41 0.50 4.64 -8.64
CA PHE A 41 0.80 5.67 -7.64
C PHE A 41 0.89 5.07 -6.25
N PHE A 42 1.93 5.43 -5.52
CA PHE A 42 2.13 5.07 -4.11
C PHE A 42 1.83 6.27 -3.23
N ILE A 43 0.93 6.09 -2.25
CA ILE A 43 0.50 7.14 -1.31
C ILE A 43 0.85 6.71 0.12
N HIS A 44 1.67 7.52 0.79
CA HIS A 44 2.11 7.24 2.16
C HIS A 44 1.11 7.71 3.23
N GLY A 45 1.22 7.14 4.43
CA GLY A 45 0.44 7.56 5.60
C GLY A 45 0.97 8.81 6.33
N TYR A 46 0.27 9.21 7.39
CA TYR A 46 0.67 10.31 8.27
C TYR A 46 2.06 10.08 8.90
N GLY A 47 2.85 11.14 8.96
CA GLY A 47 4.22 11.15 9.47
C GLY A 47 5.23 10.40 8.59
N SER A 48 4.79 9.85 7.46
CA SER A 48 5.61 9.05 6.54
C SER A 48 6.15 9.86 5.37
N SER A 49 6.87 9.21 4.45
CA SER A 49 7.34 9.78 3.18
C SER A 49 7.51 8.66 2.17
N TYR A 50 7.88 9.01 0.92
CA TYR A 50 8.23 8.03 -0.13
C TYR A 50 9.17 6.91 0.36
N ARG A 51 10.06 7.20 1.33
CA ARG A 51 11.05 6.24 1.86
C ARG A 51 10.38 5.00 2.43
N ALA A 52 9.15 5.15 2.90
CA ALA A 52 8.39 4.11 3.55
C ALA A 52 7.75 3.15 2.52
N GLU A 53 7.52 3.59 1.29
CA GLU A 53 7.07 2.72 0.19
C GLU A 53 8.23 2.07 -0.57
N ARG A 54 9.47 2.53 -0.33
CA ARG A 54 10.66 2.13 -1.09
C ARG A 54 10.88 0.62 -1.13
N TYR A 55 10.56 -0.11 -0.05
CA TYR A 55 10.68 -1.57 -0.06
C TYR A 55 9.79 -2.20 -1.14
N MET A 56 8.51 -1.80 -1.22
CA MET A 56 7.57 -2.30 -2.22
C MET A 56 7.98 -1.87 -3.64
N VAL A 57 8.42 -0.62 -3.80
CA VAL A 57 8.89 -0.08 -5.10
C VAL A 57 10.15 -0.82 -5.59
N ASN A 58 11.10 -1.07 -4.69
CA ASN A 58 12.30 -1.84 -5.01
C ASN A 58 11.94 -3.28 -5.35
N SER A 59 11.06 -3.92 -4.56
CA SER A 59 10.58 -5.27 -4.83
C SER A 59 9.98 -5.40 -6.24
N ALA A 60 9.15 -4.44 -6.66
CA ALA A 60 8.61 -4.41 -8.02
C ALA A 60 9.73 -4.23 -9.07
N THR A 61 10.67 -3.32 -8.83
CA THR A 61 11.79 -3.05 -9.75
C THR A 61 12.71 -4.27 -9.92
N GLU A 62 13.10 -4.90 -8.81
CA GLU A 62 13.98 -6.08 -8.77
C GLU A 62 13.34 -7.32 -9.41
N ASN A 63 12.00 -7.44 -9.31
CA ASN A 63 11.25 -8.48 -10.02
C ASN A 63 11.04 -8.16 -11.51
N GLY A 64 11.48 -6.99 -12.01
CA GLY A 64 11.35 -6.61 -13.42
C GLY A 64 9.94 -6.16 -13.82
N VAL A 65 9.12 -5.75 -12.84
CA VAL A 65 7.78 -5.20 -13.08
C VAL A 65 7.85 -3.88 -13.83
N THR A 66 8.85 -3.06 -13.53
CA THR A 66 9.03 -1.71 -14.07
C THR A 66 10.49 -1.46 -14.43
N ASN A 67 10.73 -0.48 -15.29
CA ASN A 67 12.04 0.14 -15.50
C ASN A 67 12.06 1.63 -15.10
N THR A 68 10.96 2.16 -14.54
CA THR A 68 10.74 3.59 -14.39
C THR A 68 10.12 3.91 -13.04
N VAL A 69 10.83 4.70 -12.23
CA VAL A 69 10.33 5.23 -10.97
C VAL A 69 10.44 6.76 -10.98
N VAL A 70 9.32 7.42 -10.69
CA VAL A 70 9.18 8.88 -10.63
C VAL A 70 8.71 9.26 -9.24
N ARG A 71 9.22 10.36 -8.69
CA ARG A 71 8.76 10.93 -7.42
C ARG A 71 8.10 12.26 -7.63
N ALA A 72 6.88 12.42 -7.15
CA ALA A 72 6.16 13.68 -7.12
C ALA A 72 6.22 14.28 -5.71
N ASN A 73 7.11 15.25 -5.50
CA ASN A 73 7.21 15.97 -4.23
C ASN A 73 6.19 17.11 -4.18
N VAL A 74 5.22 17.01 -3.28
CA VAL A 74 4.22 18.06 -3.02
C VAL A 74 4.66 18.90 -1.83
N ARG A 75 4.95 20.18 -2.05
CA ARG A 75 5.31 21.13 -0.98
C ARG A 75 4.07 21.53 -0.17
N ARG A 76 4.28 22.12 1.01
CA ARG A 76 3.22 22.58 1.93
C ARG A 76 2.20 23.53 1.27
N ASN A 77 2.61 24.29 0.25
CA ASN A 77 1.73 25.18 -0.52
C ASN A 77 1.01 24.49 -1.70
N GLY A 78 1.18 23.17 -1.88
CA GLY A 78 0.60 22.41 -2.99
C GLY A 78 1.32 22.57 -4.34
N SER A 79 2.51 23.17 -4.37
CA SER A 79 3.37 23.13 -5.56
C SER A 79 4.04 21.76 -5.69
N ILE A 80 4.18 21.28 -6.93
CA ILE A 80 4.64 19.93 -7.24
C ILE A 80 6.00 20.02 -7.94
N ARG A 81 6.95 19.22 -7.47
CA ARG A 81 8.23 18.98 -8.15
C ARG A 81 8.35 17.51 -8.51
N ILE A 82 8.37 17.23 -9.80
CA ILE A 82 8.60 15.88 -10.32
C ILE A 82 10.11 15.62 -10.37
N LEU A 83 10.54 14.50 -9.80
CA LEU A 83 11.90 14.00 -9.81
C LEU A 83 11.92 12.65 -10.49
N HIS A 84 12.79 12.48 -11.48
CA HIS A 84 12.94 11.23 -12.20
C HIS A 84 14.17 10.52 -11.67
N SER A 85 14.00 9.31 -11.11
CA SER A 85 15.15 8.44 -10.82
C SER A 85 15.63 7.74 -12.09
N SER A 86 14.68 7.43 -12.99
CA SER A 86 14.89 7.07 -14.39
C SER A 86 13.96 7.92 -15.25
N ARG A 87 14.38 8.26 -16.47
CA ARG A 87 13.57 9.06 -17.40
C ARG A 87 12.29 8.29 -17.75
N TRP A 88 11.11 8.93 -17.60
CA TRP A 88 9.86 8.38 -18.11
C TRP A 88 9.78 8.72 -19.60
N THR A 89 10.02 7.72 -20.44
CA THR A 89 10.04 7.81 -21.91
C THR A 89 9.07 6.81 -22.53
N ASP A 90 9.03 6.73 -23.86
CA ASP A 90 8.17 5.78 -24.58
C ASP A 90 8.62 4.32 -24.40
N GLN A 91 9.84 4.09 -23.91
CA GLN A 91 10.36 2.77 -23.53
C GLN A 91 10.04 2.40 -22.07
N SER A 92 9.43 3.31 -21.31
CA SER A 92 8.99 3.05 -19.95
C SER A 92 7.80 2.09 -19.93
N TYR A 93 7.78 1.17 -18.97
CA TYR A 93 6.64 0.29 -18.72
C TYR A 93 6.33 0.21 -17.22
N ASN A 94 5.06 0.07 -16.91
CA ASN A 94 4.49 0.06 -15.56
C ASN A 94 5.14 1.15 -14.67
N PRO A 95 5.07 2.44 -15.04
CA PRO A 95 5.75 3.50 -14.29
C PRO A 95 5.26 3.54 -12.83
N LEU A 96 6.19 3.58 -11.88
CA LEU A 96 5.83 3.71 -10.45
C LEU A 96 6.01 5.15 -10.01
N ILE A 97 4.99 5.73 -9.37
CA ILE A 97 4.96 7.13 -8.96
C ILE A 97 4.93 7.18 -7.43
N GLU A 98 6.05 7.56 -6.82
CA GLU A 98 6.12 7.86 -5.39
C GLU A 98 5.51 9.25 -5.12
N VAL A 99 4.29 9.33 -4.58
CA VAL A 99 3.68 10.60 -4.17
C VAL A 99 4.19 10.95 -2.77
N ASN A 100 4.92 12.06 -2.66
CA ASN A 100 5.55 12.47 -1.41
C ASN A 100 5.02 13.82 -0.94
N PHE A 101 4.17 13.81 0.07
CA PHE A 101 3.72 15.02 0.74
C PHE A 101 4.76 15.50 1.75
N ILE A 102 5.38 16.66 1.50
CA ILE A 102 6.42 17.19 2.39
C ILE A 102 5.83 17.63 3.73
N ALA A 103 4.65 18.26 3.70
CA ALA A 103 3.84 18.32 4.88
C ALA A 103 3.18 16.95 5.00
N ASN A 104 3.62 16.14 5.96
CA ASN A 104 3.15 14.76 6.17
C ASN A 104 2.48 14.56 7.53
N HIS A 105 2.48 15.57 8.41
CA HIS A 105 1.83 15.55 9.72
C HIS A 105 0.53 16.38 9.71
N ASN A 106 -0.36 16.14 8.75
CA ASN A 106 -1.68 16.77 8.70
C ASN A 106 -2.75 15.72 8.39
N ARG A 107 -3.94 15.90 8.95
CA ARG A 107 -5.11 15.02 8.79
C ARG A 107 -6.21 15.64 7.91
N ASN A 108 -5.87 16.69 7.15
CA ASN A 108 -6.78 17.31 6.19
C ASN A 108 -6.82 16.48 4.90
N TYR A 109 -7.54 15.36 4.95
CA TYR A 109 -7.66 14.42 3.83
C TYR A 109 -8.20 15.07 2.55
N PRO A 110 -9.18 16.00 2.57
CA PRO A 110 -9.59 16.73 1.37
C PRO A 110 -8.45 17.49 0.69
N ARG A 111 -7.56 18.12 1.45
CA ARG A 111 -6.39 18.83 0.89
C ARG A 111 -5.41 17.86 0.24
N TYR A 112 -5.16 16.71 0.85
CA TYR A 112 -4.20 15.73 0.34
C TYR A 112 -4.77 14.99 -0.87
N ALA A 113 -6.07 14.68 -0.87
CA ALA A 113 -6.82 14.23 -2.03
C ALA A 113 -6.72 15.22 -3.21
N PHE A 114 -6.88 16.51 -2.94
CA PHE A 114 -6.71 17.56 -3.95
C PHE A 114 -5.29 17.60 -4.50
N TRP A 115 -4.28 17.52 -3.64
CA TRP A 115 -2.87 17.47 -4.06
C TRP A 115 -2.54 16.21 -4.87
N PHE A 116 -3.04 15.05 -4.48
CA PHE A 116 -2.93 13.82 -5.26
C PHE A 116 -3.56 13.99 -6.64
N GLY A 117 -4.77 14.57 -6.71
CA GLY A 117 -5.43 14.90 -7.97
C GLY A 117 -4.61 15.84 -8.87
N LYS A 118 -3.91 16.82 -8.29
CA LYS A 118 -2.98 17.68 -9.04
C LYS A 118 -1.77 16.91 -9.59
N VAL A 119 -1.19 16.01 -8.80
CA VAL A 119 -0.07 15.15 -9.25
C VAL A 119 -0.52 14.27 -10.41
N LEU A 120 -1.68 13.62 -10.27
CA LEU A 120 -2.26 12.78 -11.33
C LEU A 120 -2.50 13.59 -12.61
N LYS A 121 -3.17 14.75 -12.52
CA LYS A 121 -3.44 15.63 -13.68
C LYS A 121 -2.14 16.09 -14.36
N GLN A 122 -1.12 16.49 -13.59
CA GLN A 122 0.16 16.96 -14.13
C GLN A 122 0.92 15.85 -14.89
N LEU A 123 0.97 14.63 -14.32
CA LEU A 123 1.61 13.51 -15.01
C LEU A 123 0.77 13.02 -16.19
N GLN A 124 -0.55 13.07 -16.09
CA GLN A 124 -1.46 12.72 -17.18
C GLN A 124 -1.27 13.66 -18.37
N SER A 125 -1.09 14.97 -18.15
CA SER A 125 -0.84 15.91 -19.25
C SER A 125 0.52 15.69 -19.92
N GLN A 126 1.50 15.12 -19.21
CA GLN A 126 2.84 14.86 -19.72
C GLN A 126 2.97 13.51 -20.46
N HIS A 127 2.22 12.50 -20.02
CA HIS A 127 2.40 11.12 -20.47
C HIS A 127 1.12 10.49 -21.06
N HIS A 128 0.02 11.25 -21.13
CA HIS A 128 -1.23 10.90 -21.83
C HIS A 128 -1.90 9.58 -21.42
N PHE A 129 -1.59 9.02 -20.25
CA PHE A 129 -2.25 7.81 -19.76
C PHE A 129 -3.75 8.05 -19.51
N THR A 130 -4.57 7.05 -19.81
CA THR A 130 -6.03 7.08 -19.57
C THR A 130 -6.46 6.21 -18.39
N LYS A 131 -5.53 5.42 -17.85
CA LYS A 131 -5.73 4.49 -16.75
C LYS A 131 -4.62 4.64 -15.73
N TYR A 132 -4.90 4.32 -14.47
CA TYR A 132 -3.89 4.30 -13.41
C TYR A 132 -4.26 3.26 -12.32
N ASN A 133 -3.26 2.89 -11.53
CA ASN A 133 -3.42 2.09 -10.31
C ASN A 133 -2.99 2.92 -9.09
N VAL A 134 -3.43 2.51 -7.90
CA VAL A 134 -2.99 3.11 -6.64
C VAL A 134 -2.68 2.04 -5.61
N VAL A 135 -1.58 2.23 -4.88
CA VAL A 135 -1.22 1.53 -3.65
C VAL A 135 -1.13 2.57 -2.54
N ALA A 136 -1.98 2.46 -1.53
CA ALA A 136 -2.04 3.43 -0.43
C ALA A 136 -1.83 2.75 0.93
N HIS A 137 -1.14 3.44 1.84
CA HIS A 137 -0.90 2.94 3.20
C HIS A 137 -1.52 3.85 4.26
N SER A 138 -2.13 3.22 5.28
CA SER A 138 -2.64 3.93 6.46
C SER A 138 -3.56 5.09 6.06
N LEU A 139 -3.33 6.29 6.59
CA LEU A 139 -4.12 7.49 6.26
C LEU A 139 -4.05 7.91 4.79
N GLY A 140 -3.08 7.44 4.00
CA GLY A 140 -3.08 7.65 2.54
C GLY A 140 -4.28 7.01 1.84
N ASN A 141 -4.89 5.98 2.44
CA ASN A 141 -6.14 5.39 1.95
C ASN A 141 -7.32 6.35 2.09
N LEU A 142 -7.32 7.19 3.14
CA LEU A 142 -8.35 8.23 3.29
C LEU A 142 -8.16 9.31 2.22
N ASP A 143 -6.93 9.74 1.96
CA ASP A 143 -6.63 10.69 0.87
C ASP A 143 -7.13 10.16 -0.49
N LEU A 144 -6.92 8.87 -0.76
CA LEU A 144 -7.43 8.21 -1.95
C LEU A 144 -8.97 8.22 -1.98
N MET A 145 -9.63 7.81 -0.90
CA MET A 145 -11.10 7.76 -0.83
C MET A 145 -11.74 9.15 -0.98
N TYR A 146 -11.15 10.18 -0.39
CA TYR A 146 -11.58 11.57 -0.60
C TYR A 146 -11.40 12.02 -2.05
N TYR A 147 -10.35 11.58 -2.73
CA TYR A 147 -10.16 11.87 -4.15
C TYR A 147 -11.22 11.15 -5.01
N LEU A 148 -11.41 9.85 -4.80
CA LEU A 148 -12.33 9.02 -5.59
C LEU A 148 -13.79 9.44 -5.41
N LEU A 149 -14.20 9.74 -4.17
CA LEU A 149 -15.58 10.10 -3.84
C LEU A 149 -15.84 11.62 -3.87
N GLY A 150 -14.79 12.42 -4.10
CA GLY A 150 -14.89 13.86 -4.29
C GLY A 150 -15.54 14.26 -5.62
N HIS A 151 -15.99 15.50 -5.71
CA HIS A 151 -16.76 16.04 -6.85
C HIS A 151 -15.94 16.27 -8.13
N GLU A 152 -14.62 16.29 -8.04
CA GLU A 152 -13.74 16.56 -9.18
C GLU A 152 -13.96 15.55 -10.30
N LYS A 153 -14.10 15.99 -11.55
CA LYS A 153 -14.15 15.08 -12.70
C LYS A 153 -12.81 14.35 -12.86
N LYS A 154 -12.85 13.02 -12.93
CA LYS A 154 -11.66 12.18 -13.16
C LYS A 154 -11.52 11.90 -14.65
N THR A 155 -10.36 12.24 -15.20
CA THR A 155 -10.03 12.11 -16.63
C THR A 155 -9.25 10.84 -16.94
N ALA A 156 -8.71 10.17 -15.93
CA ALA A 156 -8.17 8.82 -16.03
C ALA A 156 -9.01 7.86 -15.17
N GLN A 157 -9.06 6.60 -15.56
CA GLN A 157 -9.80 5.54 -14.86
C GLN A 157 -8.89 4.79 -13.89
N LEU A 158 -9.33 4.65 -12.63
CA LEU A 158 -8.70 3.74 -11.69
C LEU A 158 -8.97 2.29 -12.13
N VAL A 159 -7.93 1.47 -12.18
CA VAL A 159 -8.03 0.04 -12.54
C VAL A 159 -7.82 -0.83 -11.31
N HIS A 160 -6.68 -0.69 -10.61
CA HIS A 160 -6.40 -1.40 -9.37
C HIS A 160 -6.29 -0.45 -8.19
N GLN A 161 -7.03 -0.73 -7.13
CA GLN A 161 -6.90 -0.12 -5.81
C GLN A 161 -6.32 -1.15 -4.85
N VAL A 162 -5.18 -0.82 -4.26
CA VAL A 162 -4.55 -1.61 -3.20
C VAL A 162 -4.51 -0.77 -1.94
N ASP A 163 -5.23 -1.21 -0.93
CA ASP A 163 -5.29 -0.57 0.38
C ASP A 163 -4.49 -1.39 1.39
N ILE A 164 -3.50 -0.77 2.03
CA ILE A 164 -2.70 -1.41 3.09
C ILE A 164 -2.99 -0.71 4.41
N ALA A 165 -3.54 -1.44 5.38
CA ALA A 165 -3.91 -0.94 6.69
C ALA A 165 -4.79 0.33 6.62
N GLY A 166 -5.78 0.35 5.72
CA GLY A 166 -6.67 1.49 5.55
C GLY A 166 -7.57 1.71 6.77
N PRO A 167 -7.50 2.84 7.49
CA PRO A 167 -8.32 3.09 8.66
C PRO A 167 -9.67 3.68 8.24
N PHE A 168 -10.41 2.96 7.40
CA PHE A 168 -11.61 3.49 6.74
C PHE A 168 -12.66 3.98 7.72
N ASP A 169 -12.70 3.41 8.92
CA ASP A 169 -13.61 3.80 9.99
C ASP A 169 -12.89 4.29 11.25
N GLY A 170 -11.68 4.82 11.11
CA GLY A 170 -10.91 5.41 12.22
C GLY A 170 -9.76 4.56 12.72
N SER A 171 -8.86 5.21 13.45
CA SER A 171 -7.66 4.64 14.05
C SER A 171 -7.21 5.43 15.27
N ASN A 172 -6.17 4.94 15.95
CA ASN A 172 -5.51 5.74 16.99
C ASN A 172 -4.62 6.87 16.42
N ILE A 173 -4.49 6.98 15.10
CA ILE A 173 -3.66 8.01 14.43
C ILE A 173 -4.50 9.20 13.97
N ASP A 174 -5.78 9.01 13.65
CA ASP A 174 -6.67 10.06 13.12
C ASP A 174 -7.57 10.72 14.18
N GLY A 175 -7.63 10.15 15.39
CA GLY A 175 -8.47 10.65 16.48
C GLY A 175 -9.82 9.93 16.61
N PHE A 176 -10.17 9.04 15.67
CA PHE A 176 -11.39 8.23 15.70
C PHE A 176 -11.07 6.82 16.21
N ARG A 177 -10.84 6.70 17.52
CA ARG A 177 -10.49 5.41 18.14
C ARG A 177 -11.74 4.69 18.64
N PHE A 178 -12.11 3.60 17.98
CA PHE A 178 -13.24 2.74 18.37
C PHE A 178 -12.77 1.32 18.74
N PRO A 179 -12.26 1.10 19.98
CA PRO A 179 -11.66 -0.18 20.36
C PRO A 179 -12.65 -1.36 20.32
N ASP A 180 -13.91 -1.11 20.69
CA ASP A 180 -14.96 -2.15 20.74
C ASP A 180 -15.86 -2.16 19.50
N ASN A 181 -15.44 -1.55 18.40
CA ASN A 181 -16.25 -1.51 17.19
C ASN A 181 -16.35 -2.91 16.56
N LYS A 182 -17.54 -3.24 16.09
CA LYS A 182 -17.84 -4.52 15.45
C LYS A 182 -18.45 -4.29 14.08
N LEU A 183 -18.21 -5.24 13.18
CA LEU A 183 -18.91 -5.29 11.90
C LEU A 183 -20.19 -6.12 12.05
N ALA A 184 -21.27 -5.62 11.46
CA ALA A 184 -22.46 -6.42 11.18
C ALA A 184 -22.18 -7.44 10.06
N ALA A 185 -23.16 -8.31 9.78
CA ALA A 185 -23.01 -9.39 8.79
C ALA A 185 -22.68 -8.88 7.37
N ASP A 186 -23.19 -7.70 7.01
CA ASP A 186 -22.94 -7.00 5.74
C ASP A 186 -21.62 -6.21 5.74
N SER A 187 -20.78 -6.37 6.77
CA SER A 187 -19.55 -5.62 6.98
C SER A 187 -19.74 -4.13 7.32
N ARG A 188 -20.95 -3.71 7.71
CA ARG A 188 -21.20 -2.36 8.23
C ARG A 188 -20.62 -2.21 9.64
N PRO A 189 -19.78 -1.20 9.91
CA PRO A 189 -19.34 -0.93 11.28
C PRO A 189 -20.47 -0.31 12.12
N GLN A 190 -20.51 -0.66 13.41
CA GLN A 190 -21.55 -0.18 14.34
C GLN A 190 -21.35 1.27 14.75
N LYS A 191 -20.10 1.67 15.01
CA LYS A 191 -19.68 3.07 15.17
C LYS A 191 -19.13 3.52 13.85
N MET A 192 -19.31 4.79 13.50
CA MET A 192 -18.81 5.36 12.25
C MET A 192 -18.09 6.68 12.51
N SER A 193 -16.94 6.90 11.87
CA SER A 193 -16.27 8.21 11.88
C SER A 193 -16.97 9.22 10.97
N ASP A 194 -16.69 10.51 11.15
CA ASP A 194 -17.27 11.57 10.31
C ASP A 194 -16.89 11.40 8.82
N PHE A 195 -15.66 10.98 8.55
CA PHE A 195 -15.23 10.72 7.18
C PHE A 195 -15.88 9.46 6.59
N TYR A 196 -16.20 8.45 7.41
CA TYR A 196 -16.97 7.28 6.96
C TYR A 196 -18.37 7.71 6.49
N HIS A 197 -19.05 8.58 7.26
CA HIS A 197 -20.33 9.16 6.86
C HIS A 197 -20.21 9.98 5.57
N PHE A 198 -19.15 10.80 5.45
CA PHE A 198 -18.86 11.53 4.21
C PHE A 198 -18.72 10.58 3.00
N PHE A 199 -18.01 9.47 3.15
CA PHE A 199 -17.84 8.47 2.09
C PHE A 199 -19.15 7.77 1.73
N LEU A 200 -19.95 7.35 2.72
CA LEU A 200 -21.25 6.71 2.47
C LEU A 200 -22.20 7.61 1.68
N ASN A 201 -22.25 8.90 2.01
CA ASN A 201 -23.09 9.88 1.33
C ASN A 201 -22.65 10.16 -0.12
N ARG A 202 -21.46 9.68 -0.51
CA ARG A 202 -20.84 9.92 -1.81
C ARG A 202 -20.43 8.64 -2.54
N LYS A 203 -20.82 7.47 -2.03
CA LYS A 203 -20.45 6.17 -2.56
C LYS A 203 -20.79 6.01 -4.05
N GLU A 204 -21.82 6.72 -4.53
CA GLU A 204 -22.25 6.71 -5.92
C GLU A 204 -21.19 7.29 -6.88
N ASN A 205 -20.25 8.09 -6.37
CA ASN A 205 -19.12 8.60 -7.14
C ASN A 205 -18.05 7.51 -7.38
N TYR A 206 -18.06 6.41 -6.63
CA TYR A 206 -17.16 5.30 -6.88
C TYR A 206 -17.52 4.60 -8.21
N PRO A 207 -16.55 4.26 -9.08
CA PRO A 207 -16.85 3.61 -10.35
C PRO A 207 -17.56 2.26 -10.18
N ILE A 208 -18.55 1.99 -11.03
CA ILE A 208 -19.28 0.71 -11.05
C ILE A 208 -18.61 -0.29 -12.01
N ASN A 209 -18.42 -1.52 -11.57
CA ASN A 209 -17.85 -2.64 -12.34
C ASN A 209 -16.54 -2.30 -13.09
N GLN A 210 -15.71 -1.44 -12.49
CA GLN A 210 -14.46 -0.96 -13.11
C GLN A 210 -13.22 -1.32 -12.27
N VAL A 211 -13.24 -1.03 -10.96
CA VAL A 211 -12.05 -1.10 -10.10
C VAL A 211 -11.91 -2.49 -9.48
N HIS A 212 -10.73 -3.08 -9.62
CA HIS A 212 -10.30 -4.25 -8.86
C HIS A 212 -9.70 -3.80 -7.53
N VAL A 213 -10.21 -4.30 -6.40
CA VAL A 213 -9.78 -3.88 -5.06
C VAL A 213 -9.09 -5.03 -4.32
N LEU A 214 -7.92 -4.74 -3.75
CA LEU A 214 -7.20 -5.60 -2.81
C LEU A 214 -7.01 -4.85 -1.48
N ASN A 215 -7.67 -5.34 -0.44
CA ASN A 215 -7.60 -4.79 0.91
C ASN A 215 -6.71 -5.66 1.81
N ILE A 216 -5.54 -5.15 2.16
CA ILE A 216 -4.53 -5.82 3.00
C ILE A 216 -4.56 -5.20 4.39
N TYR A 217 -4.66 -6.03 5.44
CA TYR A 217 -4.59 -5.56 6.81
C TYR A 217 -3.87 -6.55 7.72
N GLY A 218 -3.38 -6.04 8.85
CA GLY A 218 -2.60 -6.81 9.80
C GLY A 218 -3.35 -7.07 11.10
N ASN A 219 -3.00 -8.17 11.73
CA ASN A 219 -3.42 -8.54 13.07
C ASN A 219 -2.19 -9.05 13.84
N LEU A 220 -1.88 -8.43 14.97
CA LEU A 220 -0.73 -8.81 15.79
C LEU A 220 -0.91 -10.16 16.49
N ASP A 221 -2.08 -10.80 16.41
CA ASP A 221 -2.42 -12.07 17.08
C ASP A 221 -2.19 -12.04 18.61
N ASN A 222 -2.27 -10.84 19.19
CA ASN A 222 -2.12 -10.59 20.63
C ASN A 222 -3.45 -10.25 21.33
N GLY A 223 -4.57 -10.61 20.70
CA GLY A 223 -5.93 -10.32 21.19
C GLY A 223 -6.45 -8.91 20.86
N SER A 224 -5.60 -8.01 20.34
CA SER A 224 -6.03 -6.63 20.00
C SER A 224 -6.88 -6.51 18.74
N ASN A 225 -6.88 -7.54 17.87
CA ASN A 225 -7.50 -7.52 16.54
C ASN A 225 -7.09 -6.26 15.75
N SER A 226 -5.79 -5.99 15.71
CA SER A 226 -5.22 -4.77 15.14
C SER A 226 -3.77 -5.00 14.71
N ASP A 227 -3.28 -4.18 13.77
CA ASP A 227 -1.87 -4.05 13.43
C ASP A 227 -1.07 -3.17 14.43
N GLY A 228 -1.70 -2.76 15.53
CA GLY A 228 -1.19 -1.85 16.56
C GLY A 228 -1.61 -0.38 16.37
N ARG A 229 -2.18 -0.02 15.22
CA ARG A 229 -2.66 1.34 14.91
C ARG A 229 -4.10 1.36 14.40
N VAL A 230 -4.40 0.42 13.50
CA VAL A 230 -5.68 0.28 12.81
C VAL A 230 -6.29 -1.05 13.24
N SER A 231 -7.56 -1.05 13.64
CA SER A 231 -8.27 -2.29 13.95
C SER A 231 -8.63 -3.02 12.66
N THR A 232 -8.70 -4.37 12.73
CA THR A 232 -9.17 -5.15 11.58
C THR A 232 -10.60 -4.79 11.21
N THR A 233 -11.45 -4.40 12.18
CA THR A 233 -12.78 -3.82 11.94
C THR A 233 -12.72 -2.59 11.03
N SER A 234 -11.87 -1.62 11.35
CA SER A 234 -11.74 -0.39 10.56
C SER A 234 -11.20 -0.65 9.15
N ALA A 235 -10.25 -1.59 9.01
CA ALA A 235 -9.75 -1.96 7.69
C ALA A 235 -10.78 -2.69 6.83
N ARG A 236 -11.55 -3.61 7.43
CA ARG A 236 -12.54 -4.42 6.70
C ARG A 236 -13.82 -3.67 6.36
N SER A 237 -14.11 -2.55 6.99
CA SER A 237 -15.31 -1.75 6.73
C SER A 237 -15.37 -1.17 5.31
N LEU A 238 -14.24 -1.12 4.58
CA LEU A 238 -14.21 -0.78 3.16
C LEU A 238 -15.22 -1.57 2.33
N LYS A 239 -15.41 -2.85 2.64
CA LYS A 239 -16.36 -3.71 1.92
C LYS A 239 -17.77 -3.13 1.92
N TYR A 240 -18.21 -2.57 3.04
CA TYR A 240 -19.51 -1.92 3.13
C TYR A 240 -19.52 -0.55 2.44
N LEU A 241 -18.43 0.24 2.56
CA LEU A 241 -18.31 1.55 1.91
C LEU A 241 -18.52 1.50 0.41
N ILE A 242 -17.87 0.55 -0.28
CA ILE A 242 -17.92 0.46 -1.74
C ILE A 242 -19.02 -0.49 -2.24
N GLY A 243 -19.61 -1.30 -1.35
CA GLY A 243 -20.68 -2.24 -1.68
C GLY A 243 -20.36 -3.12 -2.90
N ASN A 244 -21.34 -3.30 -3.78
CA ASN A 244 -21.22 -4.10 -5.00
C ASN A 244 -20.68 -3.29 -6.20
N ARG A 245 -20.03 -2.14 -5.97
CA ARG A 245 -19.56 -1.28 -7.07
C ARG A 245 -18.23 -1.72 -7.65
N ALA A 246 -17.34 -2.29 -6.84
CA ALA A 246 -16.06 -2.80 -7.33
C ALA A 246 -16.28 -3.94 -8.34
N LYS A 247 -15.39 -4.03 -9.33
CA LYS A 247 -15.37 -5.15 -10.29
C LYS A 247 -14.95 -6.46 -9.62
N SER A 248 -13.99 -6.38 -8.69
CA SER A 248 -13.65 -7.47 -7.78
C SER A 248 -13.19 -6.90 -6.46
N TYR A 249 -13.39 -7.65 -5.38
CA TYR A 249 -12.96 -7.27 -4.03
C TYR A 249 -12.31 -8.48 -3.36
N HIS A 250 -11.02 -8.34 -3.03
CA HIS A 250 -10.26 -9.32 -2.27
C HIS A 250 -9.77 -8.69 -0.98
N GLN A 251 -9.74 -9.47 0.09
CA GLN A 251 -9.16 -9.05 1.36
C GLN A 251 -8.17 -10.09 1.84
N VAL A 252 -7.05 -9.65 2.41
CA VAL A 252 -5.99 -10.53 2.91
C VAL A 252 -5.57 -10.03 4.29
N GLU A 253 -5.72 -10.91 5.28
CA GLU A 253 -5.20 -10.69 6.64
C GLU A 253 -3.79 -11.25 6.72
N PHE A 254 -2.86 -10.44 7.21
CA PHE A 254 -1.54 -10.87 7.68
C PHE A 254 -1.56 -10.97 9.20
N LYS A 255 -0.81 -11.91 9.75
CA LYS A 255 -0.83 -12.25 11.17
C LYS A 255 0.56 -12.26 11.79
N GLY A 256 0.67 -11.87 13.06
CA GLY A 256 1.91 -11.87 13.82
C GLY A 256 2.68 -10.55 13.74
N TRP A 257 3.96 -10.58 14.15
CA TRP A 257 4.80 -9.38 14.26
C TRP A 257 5.04 -8.67 12.92
N ASP A 258 5.20 -9.43 11.84
CA ASP A 258 5.38 -8.92 10.49
C ASP A 258 4.09 -8.33 9.88
N ALA A 259 2.96 -8.46 10.58
CA ALA A 259 1.70 -7.79 10.30
C ALA A 259 1.51 -6.46 11.06
N GLN A 260 2.51 -6.03 11.84
CA GLN A 260 2.50 -4.71 12.49
C GLN A 260 2.36 -3.58 11.45
N HIS A 261 1.70 -2.49 11.83
CA HIS A 261 1.30 -1.38 10.94
C HIS A 261 2.41 -0.87 9.99
N HIS A 262 3.64 -0.73 10.46
CA HIS A 262 4.79 -0.32 9.65
C HIS A 262 5.45 -1.49 8.94
N MET A 263 5.42 -2.68 9.54
CA MET A 263 6.01 -3.91 8.99
C MET A 263 5.26 -4.41 7.75
N LEU A 264 3.94 -4.17 7.63
CA LEU A 264 3.18 -4.50 6.43
C LEU A 264 3.81 -3.96 5.13
N ARG A 265 4.39 -2.74 5.16
CA ARG A 265 5.07 -2.14 4.00
C ARG A 265 6.48 -2.68 3.74
N GLN A 266 7.04 -3.41 4.70
CA GLN A 266 8.36 -4.07 4.60
C GLN A 266 8.23 -5.59 4.46
N ASN A 267 6.99 -6.10 4.45
CA ASN A 267 6.74 -7.52 4.39
C ASN A 267 6.89 -8.01 2.93
N PRO A 268 7.78 -8.98 2.65
CA PRO A 268 7.99 -9.51 1.30
C PRO A 268 6.73 -10.14 0.73
N GLN A 269 5.92 -10.80 1.56
CA GLN A 269 4.69 -11.45 1.11
C GLN A 269 3.61 -10.42 0.74
N VAL A 270 3.53 -9.30 1.47
CA VAL A 270 2.67 -8.17 1.09
C VAL A 270 3.11 -7.64 -0.28
N SER A 271 4.40 -7.38 -0.47
CA SER A 271 4.93 -6.88 -1.75
C SER A 271 4.64 -7.85 -2.90
N GLN A 272 4.82 -9.16 -2.68
CA GLN A 272 4.49 -10.18 -3.66
C GLN A 272 3.00 -10.19 -4.02
N LYS A 273 2.10 -10.09 -3.04
CA LYS A 273 0.65 -10.04 -3.28
C LYS A 273 0.25 -8.81 -4.11
N ILE A 274 0.85 -7.67 -3.84
CA ILE A 274 0.65 -6.44 -4.63
C ILE A 274 1.14 -6.66 -6.06
N ILE A 275 2.32 -7.24 -6.22
CA ILE A 275 2.92 -7.48 -7.54
C ILE A 275 2.02 -8.39 -8.39
N GLU A 276 1.59 -9.51 -7.80
CA GLU A 276 0.68 -10.47 -8.42
C GLU A 276 -0.67 -9.83 -8.79
N PHE A 277 -1.23 -9.01 -7.89
CA PHE A 277 -2.53 -8.40 -8.08
C PHE A 277 -2.54 -7.31 -9.16
N VAL A 278 -1.53 -6.43 -9.18
CA VAL A 278 -1.50 -5.27 -10.07
C VAL A 278 -0.92 -5.61 -11.45
N TRP A 279 0.12 -6.46 -11.51
CA TRP A 279 0.87 -6.72 -12.75
C TRP A 279 0.98 -8.20 -13.13
N GLY A 280 0.46 -9.10 -12.29
CA GLY A 280 0.38 -10.52 -12.64
C GLY A 280 -0.36 -10.70 -13.96
N ARG A 281 0.09 -11.68 -14.76
CA ARG A 281 -0.76 -12.13 -15.87
C ARG A 281 -2.03 -12.70 -15.25
N ALA A 282 -3.18 -12.40 -15.82
CA ALA A 282 -4.35 -13.24 -15.58
C ALA A 282 -3.87 -14.66 -15.87
N LYS A 283 -3.82 -15.51 -14.84
CA LYS A 283 -3.78 -16.93 -15.13
C LYS A 283 -5.04 -17.19 -15.94
N ASP A 284 -4.89 -17.85 -17.08
CA ASP A 284 -5.99 -18.57 -17.71
C ASP A 284 -6.50 -19.57 -16.68
N ASN A 285 -7.34 -19.10 -15.74
CA ASN A 285 -8.04 -19.95 -14.80
C ASN A 285 -9.29 -20.44 -15.52
N ALA A 286 -9.05 -21.24 -16.56
CA ALA A 286 -9.90 -22.35 -16.90
C ALA A 286 -9.44 -23.53 -16.04
N SER A 287 -10.12 -23.73 -14.92
CA SER A 287 -10.38 -25.02 -14.27
C SER A 287 -11.16 -24.75 -12.98
#